data_AF-A0A7C5I8Y6-F1
#
_entry.id   AF-A0A7C5I8Y6-F1
#
_cell.length_a   1.000
_cell.length_b   1.000
_cell.length_c   1.000
_cell.angle_alpha   90.00
_cell.angle_beta   90.00
_cell.angle_gamma   90.00
#
_symmetry.space_group_name_H-M   'P 1'
#
loop_
_entity.id
_entity.type
_entity.pdbx_description
1 polymer ?
#
loop_
_entity_poly.entity_id
_entity_poly.type
_entity_poly.pdbx_seq_one_letter_code
_entity_poly.pdbx_strand_id
1 'polypeptide(L)'
;GHSTMEGKIHVLSESKYRDWLERGDETTQAMPLPELGALLYQSRGCATCHSLDGRRGQGPSFKGIFGHTQRMTDGKDALVDENYLRESILQPQARIVEGYQPIMPTFQGLLTEREIQALIEFIKAQK
;
A
#
# COMPACT_ATOMS: atom_id res chain seq x y z
N GLY A 1 -15.56 28.95 6.68
CA GLY A 1 -15.08 27.62 7.12
C GLY A 1 -13.71 27.41 6.53
N HIS A 2 -12.69 27.25 7.36
CA HIS A 2 -11.28 27.25 6.97
C HIS A 2 -10.90 25.98 6.19
N SER A 3 -10.36 26.15 4.99
CA SER A 3 -9.58 25.12 4.28
C SER A 3 -8.13 25.58 4.25
N THR A 4 -7.37 25.27 5.30
CA THR A 4 -5.91 25.40 5.29
C THR A 4 -5.34 24.26 4.44
N MET A 5 -5.18 24.50 3.14
CA MET A 5 -4.26 23.70 2.32
C MET A 5 -2.83 24.15 2.63
N GLU A 6 -2.23 23.59 3.68
CA GLU A 6 -0.79 23.73 3.92
C GLU A 6 -0.02 22.78 3.00
N GLY A 7 0.10 23.15 1.73
CA GLY A 7 1.05 22.52 0.82
C GLY A 7 2.45 23.04 1.13
N LYS A 8 3.26 22.27 1.87
CA LYS A 8 4.69 22.57 2.00
C LYS A 8 5.37 22.34 0.65
N ILE A 9 5.76 23.41 -0.04
CA ILE A 9 6.54 23.34 -1.28
C ILE A 9 8.02 23.27 -0.89
N HIS A 10 8.63 22.11 -1.05
CA HIS A 10 10.07 21.91 -0.88
C HIS A 10 10.76 22.17 -2.23
N VAL A 11 11.40 23.32 -2.41
CA VAL A 11 12.18 23.64 -3.62
C VAL A 11 13.56 22.98 -3.50
N LEU A 12 13.77 21.87 -4.21
CA LEU A 12 15.03 21.14 -4.26
C LEU A 12 15.86 21.52 -5.50
N SER A 13 17.18 21.42 -5.42
CA SER A 13 18.07 21.55 -6.58
C SER A 13 17.94 20.33 -7.51
N GLU A 14 18.29 20.44 -8.79
CA GLU A 14 18.06 19.39 -9.81
C GLU A 14 18.66 18.01 -9.44
N SER A 15 19.84 17.98 -8.82
CA SER A 15 20.44 16.74 -8.28
C SER A 15 19.66 16.18 -7.08
N LYS A 16 19.24 17.04 -6.15
CA LYS A 16 18.45 16.63 -4.98
C LYS A 16 17.03 16.23 -5.35
N TYR A 17 16.47 16.81 -6.42
CA TYR A 17 15.19 16.44 -6.97
C TYR A 17 15.25 15.05 -7.64
N ARG A 18 16.33 14.75 -8.37
CA ARG A 18 16.57 13.39 -8.90
C ARG A 18 16.75 12.36 -7.80
N ASP A 19 17.55 12.67 -6.78
CA ASP A 19 17.70 11.78 -5.62
C ASP A 19 16.38 11.62 -4.86
N TRP A 20 15.58 12.67 -4.71
CA TRP A 20 14.24 12.61 -4.12
C TRP A 20 13.27 11.77 -4.97
N LEU A 21 13.32 11.88 -6.29
CA LEU A 21 12.51 11.06 -7.21
C LEU A 21 12.90 9.57 -7.15
N GLU A 22 14.18 9.27 -7.01
CA GLU A 22 14.69 7.89 -6.97
C GLU A 22 14.59 7.25 -5.57
N ARG A 23 14.70 8.04 -4.51
CA ARG A 23 14.91 7.56 -3.13
C ARG A 23 13.81 7.97 -2.15
N GLY A 24 12.97 8.94 -2.50
CA GLY A 24 12.02 9.58 -1.61
C GLY A 24 12.65 10.69 -0.76
N ASP A 25 11.81 11.33 0.06
CA ASP A 25 12.23 12.34 1.04
C ASP A 25 13.20 11.76 2.08
N GLU A 26 14.22 12.52 2.50
CA GLU A 26 15.22 12.06 3.49
C GLU A 26 14.53 11.59 4.79
N THR A 27 13.41 12.23 5.13
CA THR A 27 12.57 11.89 6.27
C THR A 27 11.89 10.52 6.13
N THR A 28 11.50 10.10 4.91
CA THR A 28 10.89 8.77 4.68
C THR A 28 11.94 7.67 4.53
N GLN A 29 13.18 8.02 4.17
CA GLN A 29 14.31 7.10 4.17
C GLN A 29 14.70 6.65 5.58
N ALA A 30 14.68 7.55 6.56
CA ALA A 30 15.03 7.25 7.94
C ALA A 30 13.89 6.61 8.74
N MET A 31 12.65 6.69 8.26
CA MET A 31 11.47 6.19 8.96
C MET A 31 11.43 4.65 9.01
N PRO A 32 11.05 4.04 10.14
CA PRO A 32 10.80 2.60 10.22
C PRO A 32 9.75 2.14 9.19
N LEU A 33 9.95 0.96 8.60
CA LEU A 33 9.10 0.45 7.52
C LEU A 33 7.59 0.39 7.88
N PRO A 34 7.17 -0.09 9.07
CA PRO A 34 5.75 -0.09 9.43
C PRO A 34 5.15 1.32 9.56
N GLU A 35 5.93 2.30 10.02
CA GLU A 35 5.49 3.69 10.13
C GLU A 35 5.36 4.33 8.74
N LEU A 36 6.34 4.09 7.87
CA LEU A 36 6.28 4.53 6.47
C LEU A 36 5.09 3.89 5.75
N GLY A 37 4.84 2.60 5.97
CA GLY A 37 3.70 1.91 5.40
C GLY A 37 2.36 2.46 5.90
N ALA A 38 2.26 2.86 7.17
CA ALA A 38 1.08 3.53 7.70
C ALA A 38 0.83 4.88 7.03
N LEU A 39 1.89 5.66 6.78
CA LEU A 39 1.81 6.91 6.05
C LEU A 39 1.36 6.69 4.60
N LEU A 40 1.94 5.71 3.91
CA LEU A 40 1.60 5.33 2.53
C LEU A 40 0.17 4.82 2.42
N TYR A 41 -0.29 4.01 3.39
CA TYR A 41 -1.65 3.51 3.45
C TYR A 41 -2.70 4.64 3.43
N GLN A 42 -2.38 5.77 4.07
CA GLN A 42 -3.22 6.97 4.04
C GLN A 42 -3.00 7.77 2.74
N SER A 43 -1.75 8.10 2.41
CA SER A 43 -1.42 9.04 1.33
C SER A 43 -1.62 8.47 -0.08
N ARG A 44 -1.55 7.14 -0.24
CA ARG A 44 -1.81 6.44 -1.51
C ARG A 44 -3.26 5.96 -1.65
N GLY A 45 -4.13 6.32 -0.70
CA GLY A 45 -5.56 6.05 -0.77
C GLY A 45 -5.98 4.61 -0.47
N CYS A 46 -5.09 3.78 0.09
CA CYS A 46 -5.39 2.39 0.42
C CYS A 46 -6.54 2.29 1.44
N ALA A 47 -6.58 3.23 2.39
CA ALA A 47 -7.60 3.32 3.44
C ALA A 47 -9.03 3.52 2.93
N THR A 48 -9.20 4.00 1.70
CA THR A 48 -10.51 4.19 1.07
C THR A 48 -11.21 2.86 0.78
N CYS A 49 -10.43 1.81 0.52
CA CYS A 49 -10.95 0.51 0.10
C CYS A 49 -10.71 -0.60 1.14
N HIS A 50 -9.57 -0.55 1.82
CA HIS A 50 -9.15 -1.55 2.79
C HIS A 50 -9.30 -1.02 4.20
N SER A 51 -10.02 -1.75 5.06
CA SER A 51 -10.16 -1.39 6.47
C SER A 51 -9.09 -2.08 7.33
N LEU A 52 -8.85 -1.56 8.53
CA LEU A 52 -7.97 -2.19 9.54
C LEU A 52 -8.74 -2.81 10.70
N ASP A 53 -10.08 -2.71 10.71
CA ASP A 53 -10.94 -3.12 11.81
C ASP A 53 -11.69 -4.43 11.53
N GLY A 54 -11.50 -5.04 10.35
CA GLY A 54 -12.18 -6.25 9.92
C GLY A 54 -13.45 -6.00 9.10
N ARG A 55 -13.92 -4.74 8.97
CA ARG A 55 -15.11 -4.45 8.16
C ARG A 55 -14.83 -4.68 6.68
N ARG A 56 -15.74 -5.36 5.98
CA ARG A 56 -15.68 -5.47 4.52
C ARG A 56 -16.00 -4.11 3.89
N GLY A 57 -15.13 -3.67 2.98
CA GLY A 57 -15.32 -2.46 2.17
C GLY A 57 -15.32 -2.79 0.69
N GLN A 58 -14.81 -1.85 -0.11
CA GLN A 58 -14.53 -2.07 -1.53
C GLN A 58 -13.40 -3.09 -1.76
N GLY A 59 -12.51 -3.25 -0.79
CA GLY A 59 -11.49 -4.29 -0.71
C GLY A 59 -11.59 -5.11 0.58
N PRO A 60 -10.81 -6.21 0.68
CA PRO A 60 -10.68 -6.98 1.92
C PRO A 60 -10.04 -6.14 3.03
N SER A 61 -10.39 -6.42 4.28
CA SER A 61 -9.70 -5.83 5.43
C SER A 61 -8.28 -6.36 5.51
N PHE A 62 -7.33 -5.51 5.92
CA PHE A 62 -5.97 -5.95 6.23
C PHE A 62 -5.82 -6.55 7.62
N LYS A 63 -6.84 -6.42 8.48
CA LYS A 63 -6.79 -6.96 9.84
C LYS A 63 -6.55 -8.46 9.84
N GLY A 64 -5.39 -8.88 10.34
CA GLY A 64 -4.99 -10.27 10.45
C GLY A 64 -4.98 -10.99 9.10
N ILE A 65 -4.82 -10.30 7.98
CA ILE A 65 -4.89 -10.97 6.67
C ILE A 65 -3.61 -11.75 6.34
N PHE A 66 -2.46 -11.26 6.81
CA PHE A 66 -1.17 -11.86 6.52
C PHE A 66 -1.04 -13.25 7.15
N GLY A 67 -0.55 -14.22 6.37
CA GLY A 67 -0.45 -15.62 6.78
C GLY A 67 -1.76 -16.40 6.71
N HIS A 68 -2.87 -15.77 6.34
CA HIS A 68 -4.15 -16.44 6.11
C HIS A 68 -4.37 -16.75 4.64
N THR A 69 -5.23 -17.73 4.37
CA THR A 69 -5.63 -18.09 3.02
C THR A 69 -6.87 -17.31 2.60
N GLN A 70 -6.85 -16.80 1.37
CA GLN A 70 -8.01 -16.20 0.72
C GLN A 70 -8.45 -17.07 -0.46
N ARG A 71 -9.77 -17.18 -0.66
CA ARG A 71 -10.35 -17.81 -1.86
C ARG A 71 -10.32 -16.82 -3.01
N MET A 72 -9.86 -17.26 -4.18
CA MET A 72 -9.81 -16.47 -5.41
C MET A 72 -11.05 -16.72 -6.27
N THR A 73 -11.32 -15.80 -7.21
CA THR A 73 -12.44 -15.93 -8.17
C THR A 73 -12.32 -17.10 -9.14
N ASP A 74 -11.11 -17.66 -9.32
CA ASP A 74 -10.88 -18.87 -10.13
C ASP A 74 -11.11 -20.17 -9.35
N GLY A 75 -11.58 -20.07 -8.09
CA GLY A 75 -11.85 -21.19 -7.20
C GLY A 75 -10.64 -21.72 -6.44
N LYS A 76 -9.43 -21.17 -6.67
CA LYS A 76 -8.23 -21.58 -5.95
C LYS A 76 -8.04 -20.79 -4.66
N ASP A 77 -7.32 -21.39 -3.74
CA ASP A 77 -6.89 -20.77 -2.51
C ASP A 77 -5.48 -20.17 -2.67
N ALA A 78 -5.27 -18.96 -2.16
CA ALA A 78 -3.99 -18.29 -2.15
C ALA A 78 -3.59 -17.93 -0.71
N LEU A 79 -2.39 -18.31 -0.31
CA LEU A 79 -1.79 -17.85 0.94
C LEU A 79 -1.40 -16.37 0.80
N VAL A 80 -1.84 -15.54 1.73
CA VAL A 80 -1.46 -14.13 1.80
C VAL A 80 -0.08 -14.03 2.44
N ASP A 81 0.96 -14.31 1.66
CA ASP A 81 2.36 -14.11 2.00
C ASP A 81 2.92 -12.79 1.42
N GLU A 82 4.21 -12.54 1.62
CA GLU A 82 4.85 -11.31 1.13
C GLU A 82 4.81 -11.20 -0.41
N ASN A 83 4.93 -12.33 -1.11
CA ASN A 83 4.88 -12.36 -2.58
C ASN A 83 3.47 -12.06 -3.08
N TYR A 84 2.45 -12.61 -2.43
CA TYR A 84 1.05 -12.31 -2.73
C TYR A 84 0.74 -10.83 -2.52
N LEU A 85 1.18 -10.24 -1.40
CA LEU A 85 0.97 -8.82 -1.13
C LEU A 85 1.66 -7.95 -2.19
N ARG A 86 2.92 -8.27 -2.51
CA ARG A 86 3.68 -7.57 -3.55
C ARG A 86 3.01 -7.67 -4.92
N GLU A 87 2.60 -8.86 -5.33
CA GLU A 87 1.90 -9.10 -6.59
C GLU A 87 0.55 -8.37 -6.60
N SER A 88 -0.18 -8.36 -5.49
CA SER A 88 -1.47 -7.64 -5.39
C SER A 88 -1.32 -6.13 -5.51
N ILE A 89 -0.23 -5.55 -4.98
CA ILE A 89 0.06 -4.11 -5.11
C ILE A 89 0.46 -3.74 -6.54
N LEU A 90 1.32 -4.56 -7.17
CA LEU A 90 1.86 -4.29 -8.50
C LEU A 90 0.91 -4.69 -9.63
N GLN A 91 0.26 -5.84 -9.49
CA GLN A 91 -0.58 -6.52 -10.47
C GLN A 91 -1.90 -6.99 -9.83
N PRO A 92 -2.75 -6.08 -9.33
CA PRO A 92 -3.96 -6.42 -8.58
C PRO A 92 -4.99 -7.28 -9.34
N GLN A 93 -4.94 -7.27 -10.67
CA GLN A 93 -5.84 -8.07 -11.50
C GLN A 93 -5.34 -9.50 -11.72
N ALA A 94 -4.11 -9.84 -11.30
CA ALA A 94 -3.56 -11.18 -11.44
C ALA A 94 -4.29 -12.20 -10.56
N ARG A 95 -4.70 -11.79 -9.35
CA ARG A 95 -5.45 -12.62 -8.39
C ARG A 95 -6.50 -11.79 -7.68
N ILE A 96 -7.76 -12.10 -7.94
CA ILE A 96 -8.90 -11.39 -7.37
C ILE A 96 -9.53 -12.25 -6.28
N VAL A 97 -9.68 -11.69 -5.09
CA VAL A 97 -10.35 -12.36 -3.95
C VAL A 97 -11.83 -12.54 -4.27
N GLU A 98 -12.38 -13.71 -3.95
CA GLU A 98 -13.79 -14.02 -4.14
C GLU A 98 -14.71 -13.01 -3.43
N GLY A 99 -15.73 -12.54 -4.14
CA GLY A 99 -16.68 -11.55 -3.63
C GLY A 99 -16.20 -10.10 -3.71
N TYR A 100 -15.06 -9.84 -4.36
CA TYR A 100 -14.57 -8.48 -4.66
C TYR A 100 -14.52 -8.20 -6.17
N GLN A 101 -14.68 -6.94 -6.54
CA GLN A 101 -14.58 -6.48 -7.93
C GLN A 101 -13.11 -6.14 -8.25
N PRO A 102 -12.66 -6.29 -9.51
CA PRO A 102 -11.30 -5.95 -9.95
C PRO A 102 -11.10 -4.43 -10.09
N ILE A 103 -11.31 -3.68 -9.00
CA ILE A 103 -11.26 -2.21 -8.96
C ILE A 103 -9.98 -1.67 -8.31
N MET A 104 -9.13 -2.53 -7.75
CA MET A 104 -7.87 -2.11 -7.14
C MET A 104 -6.92 -1.58 -8.24
N PRO A 105 -6.43 -0.33 -8.13
CA PRO A 105 -5.52 0.24 -9.11
C PRO A 105 -4.13 -0.40 -9.02
N THR A 106 -3.42 -0.46 -10.15
CA THR A 106 -2.02 -0.89 -10.16
C THR A 106 -1.11 0.20 -9.61
N PHE A 107 -0.10 -0.19 -8.82
CA PHE A 107 0.96 0.68 -8.36
C PHE A 107 2.31 0.40 -9.03
N GLN A 108 2.32 -0.39 -10.12
CA GLN A 108 3.52 -0.67 -10.90
C GLN A 108 4.16 0.62 -11.41
N GLY A 109 5.41 0.88 -11.02
CA GLY A 109 6.14 2.09 -11.38
C GLY A 109 5.69 3.36 -10.66
N LEU A 110 4.70 3.29 -9.76
CA LEU A 110 4.24 4.42 -8.94
C LEU A 110 4.79 4.38 -7.51
N LEU A 111 5.22 3.20 -7.05
CA LEU A 111 5.86 2.99 -5.76
C LEU A 111 7.29 2.48 -5.98
N THR A 112 8.20 3.00 -5.17
CA THR A 112 9.56 2.49 -5.04
C THR A 112 9.57 1.15 -4.28
N GLU A 113 10.66 0.40 -4.42
CA GLU A 113 10.85 -0.87 -3.69
C GLU A 113 10.74 -0.71 -2.17
N ARG A 114 11.27 0.40 -1.63
CA ARG A 114 11.16 0.70 -0.19
C ARG A 114 9.71 0.95 0.22
N GLU A 115 8.94 1.69 -0.57
CA GLU A 115 7.53 1.96 -0.27
C GLU A 115 6.68 0.69 -0.33
N ILE A 116 6.95 -0.20 -1.31
CA ILE A 116 6.28 -1.50 -1.40
C ILE A 116 6.59 -2.33 -0.15
N GLN A 117 7.86 -2.45 0.23
CA GLN A 117 8.24 -3.18 1.44
C GLN A 117 7.59 -2.55 2.69
N ALA A 118 7.54 -1.22 2.78
CA ALA A 118 6.92 -0.52 3.89
C ALA A 118 5.43 -0.84 4.02
N LEU A 119 4.68 -0.83 2.91
CA LEU A 119 3.28 -1.25 2.89
C LEU A 119 3.11 -2.71 3.32
N ILE A 120 3.97 -3.61 2.85
CA ILE A 120 3.94 -5.03 3.25
C ILE A 120 4.17 -5.18 4.75
N GLU A 121 5.20 -4.54 5.31
CA GLU A 121 5.48 -4.57 6.75
C GLU A 121 4.33 -3.97 7.58
N PHE A 122 3.72 -2.91 7.08
CA PHE A 122 2.53 -2.33 7.71
C PHE A 122 1.35 -3.30 7.71
N ILE A 123 1.05 -3.97 6.58
CA ILE A 123 -0.03 -4.96 6.48
C ILE A 123 0.24 -6.14 7.42
N LYS A 124 1.48 -6.64 7.48
CA LYS A 124 1.91 -7.70 8.42
C LYS A 124 1.66 -7.32 9.88
N ALA A 125 1.76 -6.04 10.23
CA ALA A 125 1.54 -5.55 11.57
C ALA A 125 0.06 -5.45 11.98
N GLN A 126 -0.89 -5.57 11.03
CA GLN A 126 -2.32 -5.51 11.31
C GLN A 126 -2.80 -6.87 11.84
N LYS A 127 -3.13 -6.95 13.12
CA LYS A 127 -3.56 -8.18 13.80
C LYS A 127 -5.05 -8.16 14.14
#